data_AF-A0AAN7CV62-F1
#
_entry.id   AF-A0AAN7CV62-F1
#
_cell.length_a   1.000
_cell.length_b   1.000
_cell.length_c   1.000
_cell.angle_alpha   90.00
_cell.angle_beta   90.00
_cell.angle_gamma   90.00
#
_symmetry.space_group_name_H-M   'P 1'
#
loop_
_entity.id
_entity.type
_entity.pdbx_description
1 polymer ?
#
loop_
_entity_poly.entity_id
_entity_poly.type
_entity_poly.pdbx_seq_one_letter_code
_entity_poly.pdbx_strand_id
1 'polypeptide(L)'
;MSSAASPAKPDAQRAADVLRALRDLQSASTPEEAYTILKLSEPITSAIPSNKAGDDTNTRAAAAANRTSDVSTTSVDSSGNNNNNENNSGPTPASLEADLAHYRELFAKLRFSYVEQVTKEKFIRAIVGDPPLIVAPHEIAELEAGNAAAKAELKALKVEVAGMAEALGRRGRELAGRYEEVRAGAARLRELPPRIEELERSVQELRARQKESDEAGGGGAAAPGMNLPLGKTRELVEARRRELGAVERELETLGAQVPRKRKEMERLRAEVAALENRRANSAAAAREAKRRKENAQGGVEDELEARGRWYRASEAVLRQVLDLQPA
;
A
#
# COMPACT_ATOMS: atom_id res chain seq x y z
N MET A 1 2.43 36.46 25.04
CA MET A 1 3.46 36.73 24.01
C MET A 1 3.21 35.80 22.84
N SER A 2 3.18 36.38 21.63
CA SER A 2 3.15 35.74 20.30
C SER A 2 2.09 34.67 19.99
N SER A 3 0.98 35.14 19.43
CA SER A 3 0.07 34.33 18.59
C SER A 3 0.83 33.91 17.33
N ALA A 4 1.25 32.65 17.27
CA ALA A 4 1.83 32.08 16.06
C ALA A 4 0.69 31.79 15.07
N ALA A 5 0.45 32.74 14.17
CA ALA A 5 -0.42 32.56 13.02
C ALA A 5 0.09 31.36 12.19
N SER A 6 -0.76 30.34 12.08
CA SER A 6 -0.50 29.10 11.35
C SER A 6 -0.25 29.38 9.86
N PRO A 7 0.91 28.99 9.29
CA PRO A 7 1.25 29.24 7.88
C PRO A 7 0.56 28.30 6.88
N ALA A 8 -0.35 27.42 7.32
CA ALA A 8 -0.96 26.37 6.47
C ALA A 8 -2.22 26.82 5.69
N LYS A 9 -2.89 27.91 6.11
CA LYS A 9 -4.08 28.44 5.43
C LYS A 9 -3.87 29.02 4.01
N PRO A 10 -2.76 29.69 3.66
CA PRO A 10 -2.60 30.29 2.33
C PRO A 10 -2.50 29.24 1.21
N ASP A 11 -1.96 28.05 1.49
CA ASP A 11 -1.78 27.03 0.44
C ASP A 11 -3.07 26.26 0.13
N ALA A 12 -3.93 26.07 1.13
CA ALA A 12 -5.28 25.51 0.92
C ALA A 12 -6.19 26.46 0.13
N GLN A 13 -6.09 27.78 0.38
CA GLN A 13 -6.81 28.80 -0.38
C GLN A 13 -6.35 28.85 -1.83
N ARG A 14 -5.03 28.84 -2.07
CA ARG A 14 -4.46 28.75 -3.43
C ARG A 14 -4.90 27.50 -4.18
N ALA A 15 -4.92 26.34 -3.52
CA ALA A 15 -5.41 25.10 -4.12
C ALA A 15 -6.89 25.21 -4.53
N ALA A 16 -7.73 25.79 -3.68
CA ALA A 16 -9.14 26.03 -3.97
C ALA A 16 -9.34 27.03 -5.13
N ASP A 17 -8.54 28.09 -5.18
CA ASP A 17 -8.57 29.10 -6.26
C ASP A 17 -8.16 28.48 -7.60
N VAL A 18 -7.13 27.62 -7.61
CA VAL A 18 -6.70 26.88 -8.81
C VAL A 18 -7.76 25.88 -9.27
N LEU A 19 -8.41 25.16 -8.34
CA LEU A 19 -9.52 24.26 -8.68
C LEU A 19 -10.73 25.02 -9.25
N ARG A 20 -11.01 26.22 -8.73
CA ARG A 20 -12.06 27.09 -9.24
C ARG A 20 -11.74 27.57 -10.64
N ALA A 21 -10.53 28.08 -10.86
CA ALA A 21 -10.06 28.48 -12.19
C ALA A 21 -10.08 27.33 -13.19
N LEU A 22 -9.67 26.12 -12.79
CA LEU A 22 -9.75 24.92 -13.63
C LEU A 22 -11.19 24.52 -13.94
N ARG A 23 -12.11 24.64 -12.98
CA ARG A 23 -13.54 24.37 -13.19
C ARG A 23 -14.17 25.42 -14.11
N ASP A 24 -13.81 26.68 -13.95
CA ASP A 24 -14.28 27.78 -14.79
C ASP A 24 -13.78 27.58 -16.22
N LEU A 25 -12.50 27.24 -16.43
CA LEU A 25 -11.92 26.86 -17.73
C LEU A 25 -12.61 25.62 -18.32
N GLN A 26 -12.91 24.60 -17.51
CA GLN A 26 -13.56 23.37 -17.95
C GLN A 26 -15.05 23.57 -18.27
N SER A 27 -15.70 24.57 -17.64
CA SER A 27 -17.08 24.96 -17.92
C SER A 27 -17.20 25.93 -19.10
N ALA A 28 -16.18 26.77 -19.30
CA ALA A 28 -16.03 27.63 -20.47
C ALA A 28 -15.72 26.79 -21.72
N SER A 29 -14.96 25.69 -21.57
CA SER A 29 -14.85 24.65 -22.60
C SER A 29 -16.11 23.77 -22.59
N THR A 30 -17.23 24.30 -23.07
CA THR A 30 -18.42 23.49 -23.30
C THR A 30 -18.13 22.36 -24.30
N PRO A 31 -18.83 21.22 -24.23
CA PRO A 31 -18.64 20.06 -25.13
C PRO A 31 -18.92 20.37 -26.61
N GLU A 32 -19.39 21.58 -26.94
CA GLU A 32 -19.57 22.03 -28.32
C GLU A 32 -18.24 22.45 -28.98
N GLU A 33 -17.30 23.03 -28.22
CA GLU A 33 -16.01 23.54 -28.75
C GLU A 33 -14.83 22.57 -28.51
N ALA A 34 -15.05 21.45 -27.82
CA ALA A 34 -14.04 20.40 -27.71
C ALA A 34 -13.84 19.74 -29.09
N TYR A 35 -12.80 20.16 -29.82
CA TYR A 35 -12.28 19.47 -31.00
C TYR A 35 -11.63 18.14 -30.57
N THR A 36 -12.45 17.20 -30.11
CA THR A 36 -12.04 15.80 -29.99
C THR A 36 -11.91 15.22 -31.39
N ILE A 37 -10.95 14.33 -31.58
CA ILE A 37 -10.72 13.59 -32.84
C ILE A 37 -12.03 12.98 -33.38
N LEU A 38 -12.97 12.69 -32.49
CA LEU A 38 -14.33 12.21 -32.78
C LEU A 38 -15.19 13.22 -33.58
N LYS A 39 -15.11 14.53 -33.31
CA LYS A 39 -15.80 15.56 -34.11
C LYS A 39 -15.14 15.82 -35.46
N LEU A 40 -13.81 15.66 -35.52
CA LEU A 40 -13.07 15.75 -36.79
C LEU A 40 -13.32 14.53 -37.71
N SER A 41 -13.83 13.43 -37.15
CA SER A 41 -14.22 12.22 -37.89
C SER A 41 -15.70 12.17 -38.28
N GLU A 42 -16.50 13.19 -37.97
CA GLU A 42 -17.85 13.29 -38.51
C GLU A 42 -17.79 13.57 -40.02
N PRO A 43 -18.52 12.82 -40.86
CA PRO A 43 -18.53 13.05 -42.30
C PRO A 43 -19.07 14.47 -42.58
N ILE A 44 -18.32 15.24 -43.38
CA ILE A 44 -18.61 16.64 -43.76
C ILE A 44 -20.06 16.84 -44.30
N THR A 45 -20.72 15.75 -44.71
CA THR A 45 -22.11 15.73 -45.17
C THR A 45 -23.14 16.22 -44.14
N SER A 46 -22.88 16.11 -42.83
CA SER A 46 -23.82 16.59 -41.78
C SER A 46 -23.74 18.08 -41.50
N ALA A 47 -22.70 18.77 -41.97
CA ALA A 47 -22.45 20.19 -41.70
C ALA A 47 -23.01 21.16 -42.77
N ILE A 48 -23.83 20.67 -43.71
CA ILE A 48 -24.58 21.56 -44.62
C ILE A 48 -25.88 21.93 -43.91
N PRO A 49 -26.06 23.19 -43.45
CA PRO A 49 -27.33 23.61 -42.90
C PRO A 49 -28.37 23.58 -44.02
N SER A 50 -29.27 22.60 -43.97
CA SER A 50 -30.52 22.60 -44.73
C SER A 50 -31.40 23.72 -44.18
N ASN A 51 -31.16 24.93 -44.70
CA ASN A 51 -31.93 26.11 -44.37
C ASN A 51 -33.39 25.86 -44.79
N LYS A 52 -34.28 25.73 -43.80
CA LYS A 52 -35.73 25.63 -43.97
C LYS A 52 -36.30 26.95 -44.50
N ALA A 53 -37.05 26.89 -45.60
CA ALA A 53 -38.28 27.66 -45.82
C ALA A 53 -39.02 27.08 -47.04
N GLY A 54 -40.28 26.70 -46.87
CA GLY A 54 -41.08 26.08 -47.92
C GLY A 54 -41.54 27.07 -48.98
N ASP A 55 -41.81 26.56 -50.17
CA ASP A 55 -42.96 26.97 -50.99
C ASP A 55 -43.20 25.89 -52.06
N ASP A 56 -44.46 25.70 -52.38
CA ASP A 56 -44.97 24.69 -53.28
C ASP A 56 -44.62 25.01 -54.76
N THR A 57 -44.73 23.96 -55.57
CA THR A 57 -44.95 23.94 -57.02
C THR A 57 -43.76 23.67 -57.96
N ASN A 58 -43.90 22.51 -58.62
CA ASN A 58 -43.72 22.27 -60.05
C ASN A 58 -42.30 22.03 -60.64
N THR A 59 -42.10 20.75 -60.98
CA THR A 59 -41.58 20.19 -62.25
C THR A 59 -40.16 20.51 -62.77
N ARG A 60 -39.54 19.42 -63.28
CA ARG A 60 -38.51 19.37 -64.35
C ARG A 60 -37.02 19.53 -63.99
N ALA A 61 -36.57 18.99 -62.85
CA ALA A 61 -35.14 18.72 -62.65
C ALA A 61 -34.81 17.28 -62.20
N ALA A 62 -35.78 16.37 -62.18
CA ALA A 62 -35.63 14.99 -61.67
C ALA A 62 -35.20 13.95 -62.73
N ALA A 63 -34.76 14.36 -63.93
CA ALA A 63 -34.58 13.42 -65.07
C ALA A 63 -33.17 13.35 -65.67
N ALA A 64 -32.14 13.97 -65.08
CA ALA A 64 -30.78 13.96 -65.66
C ALA A 64 -29.65 13.56 -64.69
N ALA A 65 -29.96 13.15 -63.46
CA ALA A 65 -28.98 12.66 -62.49
C ALA A 65 -28.96 11.13 -62.33
N ASN A 66 -29.65 10.39 -63.22
CA ASN A 66 -29.68 8.93 -63.22
C ASN A 66 -28.49 8.34 -64.01
N ARG A 67 -27.27 8.76 -63.68
CA ARG A 67 -26.02 8.13 -64.15
C ARG A 67 -25.21 7.64 -62.95
N THR A 68 -25.54 6.42 -62.54
CA THR A 68 -24.65 5.37 -62.01
C THR A 68 -23.46 5.83 -61.17
N SER A 69 -23.66 5.94 -59.86
CA SER A 69 -22.68 5.45 -58.87
C SER A 69 -23.37 5.39 -57.51
N ASP A 70 -24.28 4.44 -57.37
CA ASP A 70 -24.70 3.95 -56.07
C ASP A 70 -23.57 3.02 -55.59
N VAL A 71 -22.69 3.52 -54.73
CA VAL A 71 -21.67 2.73 -54.03
C VAL A 71 -22.07 2.70 -52.57
N SER A 72 -22.58 1.54 -52.21
CA SER A 72 -23.24 1.24 -50.96
C SER A 72 -22.33 1.47 -49.76
N THR A 73 -22.87 2.12 -48.74
CA THR A 73 -22.33 2.20 -47.37
C THR A 73 -22.54 0.87 -46.62
N THR A 74 -22.12 -0.25 -47.22
CA THR A 74 -22.24 -1.60 -46.64
C THR A 74 -20.96 -1.96 -45.88
N SER A 75 -20.70 -1.30 -44.77
CA SER A 75 -19.77 -1.81 -43.75
C SER A 75 -20.20 -1.48 -42.31
N VAL A 76 -21.43 -0.97 -42.12
CA VAL A 76 -21.97 -0.67 -40.78
C VAL A 76 -22.89 -1.78 -40.24
N ASP A 77 -23.12 -2.87 -40.99
CA ASP A 77 -23.97 -3.98 -40.54
C ASP A 77 -23.29 -5.33 -40.75
N SER A 78 -22.42 -5.69 -39.81
CA SER A 78 -22.00 -7.07 -39.59
C SER A 78 -21.56 -7.26 -38.15
N SER A 79 -22.52 -7.14 -37.23
CA SER A 79 -22.56 -8.01 -36.05
C SER A 79 -23.98 -8.02 -35.47
N GLY A 80 -24.86 -8.74 -36.17
CA GLY A 80 -26.08 -9.25 -35.56
C GLY A 80 -25.72 -10.31 -34.52
N ASN A 81 -25.48 -9.89 -33.29
CA ASN A 81 -25.61 -10.78 -32.15
C ASN A 81 -26.29 -10.04 -31.00
N ASN A 82 -27.53 -10.44 -30.74
CA ASN A 82 -28.35 -10.07 -29.60
C ASN A 82 -27.53 -10.10 -28.31
N ASN A 83 -27.42 -8.96 -27.63
CA ASN A 83 -27.84 -8.81 -26.24
C ASN A 83 -27.59 -7.37 -25.77
N ASN A 84 -28.60 -6.82 -25.12
CA ASN A 84 -28.64 -5.52 -24.45
C ASN A 84 -27.35 -5.20 -23.68
N ASN A 85 -26.51 -4.31 -24.19
CA ASN A 85 -25.82 -3.31 -23.39
C ASN A 85 -25.15 -2.24 -24.27
N GLU A 86 -25.19 -1.00 -23.78
CA GLU A 86 -24.35 0.15 -24.14
C GLU A 86 -23.06 -0.22 -24.89
N ASN A 87 -23.00 -0.03 -26.21
CA ASN A 87 -21.74 -0.16 -26.95
C ASN A 87 -21.57 0.95 -27.97
N ASN A 88 -20.90 1.98 -27.45
CA ASN A 88 -20.01 2.94 -28.07
C ASN A 88 -19.03 2.28 -29.07
N SER A 89 -19.53 1.61 -30.11
CA SER A 89 -18.73 1.18 -31.27
C SER A 89 -18.48 2.39 -32.17
N GLY A 90 -17.74 3.36 -31.63
CA GLY A 90 -17.06 4.34 -32.47
C GLY A 90 -16.09 3.63 -33.41
N PRO A 91 -15.78 4.21 -34.58
CA PRO A 91 -14.88 3.60 -35.55
C PRO A 91 -13.54 3.30 -34.85
N THR A 92 -13.21 2.01 -34.76
CA THR A 92 -11.93 1.60 -34.16
C THR A 92 -10.79 2.07 -35.06
N PRO A 93 -9.62 2.43 -34.52
CA PRO A 93 -8.50 2.94 -35.33
C PRO A 93 -8.06 1.95 -36.43
N ALA A 94 -8.23 0.65 -36.21
CA ALA A 94 -7.99 -0.38 -37.21
C ALA A 94 -9.03 -0.37 -38.36
N SER A 95 -10.31 -0.06 -38.07
CA SER A 95 -11.35 0.08 -39.09
C SER A 95 -11.11 1.31 -39.98
N LEU A 96 -10.70 2.44 -39.37
CA LEU A 96 -10.40 3.66 -40.13
C LEU A 96 -9.21 3.50 -41.07
N GLU A 97 -8.18 2.75 -40.65
CA GLU A 97 -7.04 2.48 -41.50
C GLU A 97 -7.41 1.61 -42.71
N ALA A 98 -8.28 0.60 -42.51
CA ALA A 98 -8.81 -0.23 -43.58
C ALA A 98 -9.67 0.59 -44.57
N ASP A 99 -10.55 1.46 -44.07
CA ASP A 99 -11.39 2.32 -44.91
C ASP A 99 -10.53 3.32 -45.71
N LEU A 100 -9.51 3.93 -45.09
CA LEU A 100 -8.59 4.82 -45.79
C LEU A 100 -7.78 4.09 -46.86
N ALA A 101 -7.39 2.84 -46.63
CA ALA A 101 -6.74 2.01 -47.65
C ALA A 101 -7.69 1.72 -48.82
N HIS A 102 -8.94 1.36 -48.52
CA HIS A 102 -9.96 1.10 -49.54
C HIS A 102 -10.24 2.35 -50.39
N TYR A 103 -10.45 3.52 -49.77
CA TYR A 103 -10.67 4.77 -50.50
C TYR A 103 -9.47 5.17 -51.35
N ARG A 104 -8.23 4.97 -50.87
CA ARG A 104 -7.03 5.22 -51.69
C ARG A 104 -7.02 4.38 -52.95
N GLU A 105 -7.36 3.09 -52.84
CA GLU A 105 -7.42 2.19 -53.99
C GLU A 105 -8.57 2.57 -54.95
N LEU A 106 -9.75 2.89 -54.42
CA LEU A 106 -10.90 3.33 -55.21
C LEU A 106 -10.62 4.63 -55.97
N PHE A 107 -10.08 5.65 -55.30
CA PHE A 107 -9.70 6.91 -55.94
C PHE A 107 -8.57 6.73 -56.94
N ALA A 108 -7.62 5.83 -56.70
CA ALA A 108 -6.58 5.50 -57.68
C ALA A 108 -7.19 4.90 -58.96
N LYS A 109 -8.15 3.96 -58.82
CA LYS A 109 -8.87 3.35 -59.95
C LYS A 109 -9.73 4.39 -60.69
N LEU A 110 -10.45 5.24 -59.96
CA LEU A 110 -11.27 6.29 -60.54
C LEU A 110 -10.43 7.33 -61.28
N ARG A 111 -9.30 7.74 -60.71
CA ARG A 111 -8.36 8.66 -61.36
C ARG A 111 -7.78 8.06 -62.64
N PHE A 112 -7.42 6.78 -62.62
CA PHE A 112 -6.91 6.09 -63.81
C PHE A 112 -7.98 6.04 -64.92
N SER A 113 -9.19 5.58 -64.59
CA SER A 113 -10.32 5.50 -65.52
C SER A 113 -10.68 6.87 -66.11
N TYR A 114 -10.73 7.91 -65.28
CA TYR A 114 -11.03 9.27 -65.72
C TYR A 114 -9.95 9.82 -66.68
N VAL A 115 -8.67 9.68 -66.33
CA VAL A 115 -7.58 10.15 -67.18
C VAL A 115 -7.59 9.38 -68.51
N GLU A 116 -7.81 8.07 -68.48
CA GLU A 116 -7.93 7.25 -69.68
C GLU A 116 -9.12 7.68 -70.54
N GLN A 117 -10.29 7.91 -69.95
CA GLN A 117 -11.47 8.35 -70.70
C GLN A 117 -11.27 9.74 -71.32
N VAL A 118 -10.81 10.72 -70.54
CA VAL A 118 -10.57 12.08 -71.03
C VAL A 118 -9.50 12.11 -72.11
N THR A 119 -8.45 11.29 -71.99
CA THR A 119 -7.41 11.19 -73.03
C THR A 119 -7.95 10.52 -74.30
N LYS A 120 -8.74 9.45 -74.18
CA LYS A 120 -9.42 8.82 -75.33
C LYS A 120 -10.36 9.81 -76.03
N GLU A 121 -11.20 10.51 -75.29
CA GLU A 121 -12.12 11.50 -75.84
C GLU A 121 -11.37 12.67 -76.51
N LYS A 122 -10.32 13.21 -75.85
CA LYS A 122 -9.50 14.30 -76.39
C LYS A 122 -8.77 13.86 -77.66
N PHE A 123 -8.27 12.62 -77.72
CA PHE A 123 -7.63 12.06 -78.91
C PHE A 123 -8.61 11.91 -80.07
N ILE A 124 -9.79 11.32 -79.83
CA ILE A 124 -10.84 11.20 -80.85
C ILE A 124 -11.27 12.59 -81.34
N ARG A 125 -11.46 13.54 -80.43
CA ARG A 125 -11.84 14.92 -80.79
C ARG A 125 -10.74 15.65 -81.56
N ALA A 126 -9.46 15.39 -81.28
CA ALA A 126 -8.35 15.98 -82.01
C ALA A 126 -8.24 15.45 -83.45
N ILE A 127 -8.64 14.19 -83.68
CA ILE A 127 -8.61 13.55 -85.01
C ILE A 127 -9.89 13.85 -85.82
N VAL A 128 -11.05 13.85 -85.15
CA VAL A 128 -12.37 13.96 -85.79
C VAL A 128 -12.89 15.42 -85.80
N GLY A 129 -12.32 16.30 -84.97
CA GLY A 129 -12.67 17.71 -84.94
C GLY A 129 -12.22 18.45 -86.20
N ASP A 130 -13.03 19.39 -86.67
CA ASP A 130 -12.75 20.23 -87.83
C ASP A 130 -12.50 21.68 -87.35
N PRO A 131 -11.28 22.24 -87.45
CA PRO A 131 -10.06 21.66 -88.04
C PRO A 131 -9.29 20.69 -87.10
N PRO A 132 -8.54 19.71 -87.65
CA PRO A 132 -7.80 18.73 -86.87
C PRO A 132 -6.68 19.39 -86.06
N LEU A 133 -6.60 19.03 -84.78
CA LEU A 133 -5.71 19.67 -83.82
C LEU A 133 -4.35 18.95 -83.84
N ILE A 134 -3.46 19.40 -84.72
CA ILE A 134 -2.08 18.89 -84.83
C ILE A 134 -1.23 19.67 -83.83
N VAL A 135 -0.92 19.04 -82.70
CA VAL A 135 -0.02 19.62 -81.70
C VAL A 135 1.38 19.72 -82.31
N ALA A 136 1.93 20.93 -82.36
CA ALA A 136 3.25 21.14 -82.94
C ALA A 136 4.35 20.73 -81.94
N PRO A 137 5.52 20.25 -82.39
CA PRO A 137 6.60 19.83 -81.49
C PRO A 137 7.07 20.91 -80.51
N HIS A 138 6.94 22.20 -80.86
CA HIS A 138 7.27 23.31 -79.96
C HIS A 138 6.26 23.46 -78.82
N GLU A 139 4.96 23.28 -79.08
CA GLU A 139 3.91 23.31 -78.05
C GLU A 139 4.08 22.15 -77.06
N ILE A 140 4.53 20.99 -77.54
CA ILE A 140 4.88 19.84 -76.68
C ILE A 140 6.05 20.22 -75.75
N ALA A 141 7.10 20.83 -76.29
CA ALA A 141 8.26 21.24 -75.50
C ALA A 141 7.90 22.30 -74.43
N GLU A 142 7.03 23.26 -74.77
CA GLU A 142 6.53 24.26 -73.83
C GLU A 142 5.66 23.63 -72.72
N LEU A 143 4.76 22.70 -73.08
CA LEU A 143 3.94 21.97 -72.12
C LEU A 143 4.78 21.04 -71.22
N GLU A 144 5.83 20.42 -71.76
CA GLU A 144 6.77 19.61 -70.98
C GLU A 144 7.56 20.46 -69.98
N ALA A 145 8.03 21.64 -70.39
CA ALA A 145 8.70 22.59 -69.51
C ALA A 145 7.77 23.09 -68.39
N GLY A 146 6.53 23.46 -68.73
CA GLY A 146 5.51 23.87 -67.75
C GLY A 146 5.15 22.75 -66.77
N ASN A 147 4.97 21.51 -67.26
CA ASN A 147 4.71 20.35 -66.41
C ASN A 147 5.90 20.01 -65.51
N ALA A 148 7.13 20.18 -65.99
CA ALA A 148 8.33 19.97 -65.18
C ALA A 148 8.42 20.99 -64.04
N ALA A 149 8.13 22.26 -64.31
CA ALA A 149 8.08 23.32 -63.30
C ALA A 149 6.98 23.06 -62.26
N ALA A 150 5.74 22.79 -62.71
CA ALA A 150 4.62 22.47 -61.82
C ALA A 150 4.87 21.20 -60.99
N LYS A 151 5.56 20.20 -61.56
CA LYS A 151 5.95 18.98 -60.83
C LYS A 151 7.03 19.26 -59.78
N ALA A 152 7.95 20.18 -60.03
CA ALA A 152 8.96 20.60 -59.06
C ALA A 152 8.31 21.35 -57.88
N GLU A 153 7.39 22.29 -58.18
CA GLU A 153 6.62 23.02 -57.17
C GLU A 153 5.76 22.07 -56.33
N LEU A 154 5.02 21.15 -56.96
CA LEU A 154 4.21 20.16 -56.25
C LEU A 154 5.07 19.26 -55.33
N LYS A 155 6.29 18.92 -55.76
CA LYS A 155 7.22 18.14 -54.91
C LYS A 155 7.68 18.96 -53.70
N ALA A 156 8.01 20.23 -53.88
CA ALA A 156 8.39 21.11 -52.79
C ALA A 156 7.25 21.25 -51.78
N LEU A 157 6.03 21.52 -52.25
CA LEU A 157 4.84 21.67 -51.41
C LEU A 157 4.50 20.35 -50.67
N LYS A 158 4.66 19.19 -51.32
CA LYS A 158 4.48 17.88 -50.66
C LYS A 158 5.46 17.66 -49.52
N VAL A 159 6.72 18.04 -49.69
CA VAL A 159 7.74 17.94 -48.63
C VAL A 159 7.40 18.88 -47.47
N GLU A 160 6.96 20.10 -47.77
CA GLU A 160 6.53 21.07 -46.76
C GLU A 160 5.32 20.57 -45.97
N VAL A 161 4.27 20.11 -46.65
CA VAL A 161 3.06 19.58 -46.02
C VAL A 161 3.37 18.34 -45.19
N ALA A 162 4.24 17.44 -45.66
CA ALA A 162 4.68 16.30 -44.88
C ALA A 162 5.42 16.74 -43.59
N GLY A 163 6.31 17.73 -43.70
CA GLY A 163 7.00 18.31 -42.55
C GLY A 163 6.05 18.97 -41.55
N MET A 164 5.03 19.71 -42.04
CA MET A 164 3.99 20.30 -41.19
C MET A 164 3.15 19.23 -40.49
N ALA A 165 2.76 18.17 -41.19
CA ALA A 165 1.99 17.06 -40.62
C ALA A 165 2.78 16.34 -39.52
N GLU A 166 4.08 16.11 -39.72
CA GLU A 166 4.94 15.55 -38.68
C GLU A 166 5.09 16.48 -37.47
N ALA A 167 5.27 17.79 -37.70
CA ALA A 167 5.38 18.77 -36.63
C ALA A 167 4.07 18.85 -35.81
N LEU A 168 2.91 18.83 -36.48
CA LEU A 168 1.60 18.75 -35.85
C LEU A 168 1.45 17.45 -35.05
N GLY A 169 1.85 16.31 -35.62
CA GLY A 169 1.82 15.03 -34.91
C GLY A 169 2.69 15.01 -33.66
N ARG A 170 3.89 15.62 -33.72
CA ARG A 170 4.77 15.78 -32.54
C ARG A 170 4.14 16.66 -31.47
N ARG A 171 3.64 17.84 -31.85
CA ARG A 171 2.97 18.78 -30.93
C ARG A 171 1.70 18.18 -30.33
N GLY A 172 0.93 17.42 -31.10
CA GLY A 172 -0.26 16.71 -30.63
C GLY A 172 0.07 15.69 -29.54
N ARG A 173 1.14 14.90 -29.72
CA ARG A 173 1.60 13.95 -28.69
C ARG A 173 2.11 14.65 -27.43
N GLU A 174 2.86 15.73 -27.58
CA GLU A 174 3.33 16.55 -26.44
C GLU A 174 2.16 17.16 -25.67
N LEU A 175 1.17 17.72 -26.38
CA LEU A 175 -0.03 18.30 -25.78
C LEU A 175 -0.86 17.23 -25.05
N ALA A 176 -1.03 16.04 -25.65
CA ALA A 176 -1.71 14.94 -25.00
C ALA A 176 -1.02 14.51 -23.69
N GLY A 177 0.32 14.42 -23.70
CA GLY A 177 1.10 14.14 -22.48
C GLY A 177 0.88 15.19 -21.39
N ARG A 178 1.00 16.48 -21.73
CA ARG A 178 0.75 17.59 -20.80
C ARG A 178 -0.68 17.60 -20.27
N TYR A 179 -1.66 17.29 -21.11
CA TYR A 179 -3.05 17.23 -20.70
C TYR A 179 -3.29 16.13 -19.67
N GLU A 180 -2.71 14.94 -19.87
CA GLU A 180 -2.80 13.85 -18.89
C GLU A 180 -2.10 14.19 -17.56
N GLU A 181 -0.95 14.86 -17.61
CA GLU A 181 -0.27 15.36 -16.40
C GLU A 181 -1.13 16.36 -15.62
N VAL A 182 -1.70 17.35 -16.32
CA VAL A 182 -2.61 18.34 -15.71
C VAL A 182 -3.86 17.67 -15.16
N ARG A 183 -4.42 16.68 -15.87
CA ARG A 183 -5.58 15.92 -15.43
C ARG A 183 -5.28 15.12 -14.16
N ALA A 184 -4.13 14.44 -14.11
CA ALA A 184 -3.69 13.70 -12.93
C ALA A 184 -3.42 14.65 -11.74
N GLY A 185 -2.78 15.80 -11.99
CA GLY A 185 -2.58 16.85 -10.99
C GLY A 185 -3.89 17.42 -10.44
N ALA A 186 -4.86 17.68 -11.32
CA ALA A 186 -6.19 18.16 -10.94
C ALA A 186 -6.96 17.13 -10.10
N ALA A 187 -6.84 15.83 -10.41
CA ALA A 187 -7.44 14.77 -9.60
C ALA A 187 -6.86 14.77 -8.17
N ARG A 188 -5.52 14.80 -8.05
CA ARG A 188 -4.85 14.88 -6.73
C ARG A 188 -5.24 16.14 -5.95
N LEU A 189 -5.35 17.28 -6.64
CA LEU A 189 -5.75 18.53 -6.01
C LEU A 189 -7.20 18.49 -5.50
N ARG A 190 -8.09 17.70 -6.12
CA ARG A 190 -9.46 17.47 -5.62
C ARG A 190 -9.51 16.59 -4.38
N GLU A 191 -8.57 15.66 -4.22
CA GLU A 191 -8.51 14.72 -3.08
C GLU A 191 -7.85 15.34 -1.83
N LEU A 192 -6.95 16.30 -2.00
CA LEU A 192 -6.18 16.87 -0.89
C LEU A 192 -7.05 17.68 0.12
N PRO A 193 -7.94 18.60 -0.28
CA PRO A 193 -8.75 19.37 0.65
C PRO A 193 -9.59 18.53 1.63
N PRO A 194 -10.39 17.52 1.20
CA PRO A 194 -11.17 16.73 2.15
C PRO A 194 -10.27 15.92 3.10
N ARG A 195 -9.09 15.48 2.64
CA ARG A 195 -8.13 14.77 3.48
C ARG A 195 -7.46 15.68 4.52
N ILE A 196 -7.22 16.94 4.17
CA ILE A 196 -6.75 17.96 5.11
C ILE A 196 -7.82 18.20 6.17
N GLU A 197 -9.09 18.36 5.77
CA GLU A 197 -10.19 18.53 6.74
C GLU A 197 -10.33 17.33 7.67
N GLU A 198 -10.20 16.10 7.16
CA GLU A 198 -10.24 14.87 7.96
C GLU A 198 -9.08 14.84 8.98
N LEU A 199 -7.86 15.17 8.56
CA LEU A 199 -6.70 15.25 9.44
C LEU A 199 -6.87 16.37 10.48
N GLU A 200 -7.41 17.52 10.10
CA GLU A 200 -7.70 18.61 11.04
C GLU A 200 -8.76 18.20 12.08
N ARG A 201 -9.82 17.50 11.68
CA ARG A 201 -10.80 16.91 12.61
C ARG A 201 -10.14 15.92 13.56
N SER A 202 -9.33 15.00 13.04
CA SER A 202 -8.60 14.01 13.86
C SER A 202 -7.65 14.69 14.86
N VAL A 203 -6.94 15.73 14.46
CA VAL A 203 -6.08 16.51 15.36
C VAL A 203 -6.90 17.23 16.43
N GLN A 204 -8.06 17.78 16.08
CA GLN A 204 -8.95 18.42 17.05
C GLN A 204 -9.51 17.40 18.05
N GLU A 205 -9.92 16.22 17.60
CA GLU A 205 -10.37 15.12 18.46
C GLU A 205 -9.27 14.64 19.40
N LEU A 206 -8.05 14.44 18.90
CA LEU A 206 -6.90 14.05 19.72
C LEU A 206 -6.57 15.12 20.77
N ARG A 207 -6.62 16.40 20.39
CA ARG A 207 -6.43 17.51 21.33
C ARG A 207 -7.56 17.61 22.34
N ALA A 208 -8.81 17.35 21.95
CA ALA A 208 -9.95 17.30 22.85
C ALA A 208 -9.80 16.15 23.85
N ARG A 209 -9.47 14.94 23.38
CA ARG A 209 -9.18 13.78 24.24
C ARG A 209 -7.99 14.02 25.18
N GLN A 210 -6.96 14.72 24.71
CA GLN A 210 -5.83 15.09 25.56
C GLN A 210 -6.29 16.06 26.66
N LYS A 211 -7.07 17.09 26.31
CA LYS A 211 -7.63 18.03 27.29
C LYS A 211 -8.61 17.36 28.24
N GLU A 212 -9.47 16.47 27.78
CA GLU A 212 -10.37 15.66 28.60
C GLU A 212 -9.58 14.71 29.51
N SER A 213 -8.48 14.13 29.05
CA SER A 213 -7.57 13.36 29.91
C SER A 213 -6.87 14.23 30.95
N ASP A 214 -6.60 15.50 30.64
CA ASP A 214 -6.03 16.48 31.57
C ASP A 214 -7.10 16.99 32.57
N GLU A 215 -8.35 17.17 32.14
CA GLU A 215 -9.48 17.77 32.89
C GLU A 215 -10.35 16.75 33.67
N ALA A 216 -10.60 15.54 33.14
CA ALA A 216 -11.53 14.55 33.71
C ALA A 216 -10.97 13.67 34.85
N GLY A 217 -9.85 14.07 35.47
CA GLY A 217 -9.36 13.44 36.71
C GLY A 217 -8.05 12.65 36.60
N GLY A 218 -7.04 13.24 35.95
CA GLY A 218 -5.69 12.65 35.91
C GLY A 218 -4.54 13.62 36.14
N GLY A 219 -4.75 14.93 36.04
CA GLY A 219 -3.73 16.00 36.07
C GLY A 219 -2.89 16.17 37.35
N GLY A 220 -2.81 15.16 38.22
CA GLY A 220 -1.91 15.17 39.37
C GLY A 220 -1.71 13.83 40.11
N ALA A 221 -2.53 12.81 39.88
CA ALA A 221 -2.53 11.62 40.76
C ALA A 221 -2.57 10.24 40.07
N ALA A 222 -2.98 10.15 38.79
CA ALA A 222 -3.00 8.87 38.07
C ALA A 222 -1.74 8.74 37.21
N ALA A 223 -0.68 8.17 37.80
CA ALA A 223 0.62 7.89 37.18
C ALA A 223 1.32 9.13 36.55
N PRO A 224 2.06 9.92 37.35
CA PRO A 224 2.85 11.06 36.88
C PRO A 224 3.96 10.71 35.86
N GLY A 225 4.07 9.45 35.42
CA GLY A 225 4.97 8.97 34.37
C GLY A 225 4.38 8.93 32.95
N MET A 226 3.04 8.97 32.82
CA MET A 226 2.38 8.75 31.52
C MET A 226 2.22 10.02 30.67
N ASN A 227 2.26 11.20 31.31
CA ASN A 227 2.21 12.52 30.65
C ASN A 227 3.58 13.21 30.67
N LEU A 228 4.68 12.45 30.54
CA LEU A 228 6.01 13.05 30.44
C LEU A 228 6.35 13.43 29.00
N PRO A 229 6.98 14.59 28.77
CA PRO A 229 7.55 14.90 27.47
C PRO A 229 8.59 13.84 27.09
N LEU A 230 8.69 13.55 25.79
CA LEU A 230 9.53 12.48 25.23
C LEU A 230 11.00 12.52 25.72
N GLY A 231 11.54 13.71 25.97
CA GLY A 231 12.89 13.86 26.53
C GLY A 231 12.99 13.24 27.93
N LYS A 232 12.04 13.56 28.82
CA LYS A 232 12.03 13.11 30.21
C LYS A 232 11.70 11.61 30.33
N THR A 233 10.89 11.06 29.42
CA THR A 233 10.67 9.59 29.37
C THR A 233 11.94 8.85 28.96
N ARG A 234 12.69 9.35 27.97
CA ARG A 234 13.98 8.77 27.57
C ARG A 234 14.99 8.78 28.71
N GLU A 235 15.09 9.88 29.44
CA GLU A 235 15.96 9.98 30.62
C GLU A 235 15.57 8.97 31.72
N LEU A 236 14.28 8.83 32.01
CA LEU A 236 13.79 7.83 32.98
C LEU A 236 14.05 6.40 32.52
N VAL A 237 13.87 6.11 31.23
CA VAL A 237 14.17 4.77 30.68
C VAL A 237 15.67 4.47 30.81
N GLU A 238 16.54 5.42 30.50
CA GLU A 238 17.99 5.26 30.68
C GLU A 238 18.38 5.10 32.16
N ALA A 239 17.74 5.84 33.07
CA ALA A 239 17.94 5.66 34.51
C ALA A 239 17.53 4.25 34.98
N ARG A 240 16.34 3.78 34.59
CA ARG A 240 15.87 2.42 34.92
C ARG A 240 16.74 1.33 34.31
N ARG A 241 17.27 1.52 33.09
CA ARG A 241 18.23 0.59 32.49
C ARG A 241 19.52 0.48 33.31
N ARG A 242 20.02 1.60 33.84
CA ARG A 242 21.20 1.61 34.72
C ARG A 242 20.92 0.91 36.05
N GLU A 243 19.75 1.14 36.64
CA GLU A 243 19.31 0.45 37.87
C GLU A 243 19.19 -1.06 37.64
N LEU A 244 18.55 -1.50 36.56
CA LEU A 244 18.44 -2.92 36.21
C LEU A 244 19.82 -3.54 36.01
N GLY A 245 20.73 -2.87 35.31
CA GLY A 245 22.10 -3.33 35.15
C GLY A 245 22.91 -3.37 36.46
N ALA A 246 22.57 -2.54 37.45
CA ALA A 246 23.19 -2.61 38.78
C ALA A 246 22.66 -3.82 39.57
N VAL A 247 21.33 -4.00 39.58
CA VAL A 247 20.67 -5.14 40.24
C VAL A 247 21.12 -6.47 39.63
N GLU A 248 21.29 -6.54 38.31
CA GLU A 248 21.76 -7.75 37.63
C GLU A 248 23.20 -8.12 38.04
N ARG A 249 24.09 -7.13 38.19
CA ARG A 249 25.44 -7.36 38.73
C ARG A 249 25.39 -7.82 40.20
N GLU A 250 24.53 -7.22 41.01
CA GLU A 250 24.34 -7.67 42.40
C GLU A 250 23.84 -9.12 42.44
N LEU A 251 22.89 -9.48 41.58
CA LEU A 251 22.35 -10.82 41.46
C LEU A 251 23.40 -11.83 40.99
N GLU A 252 24.29 -11.43 40.07
CA GLU A 252 25.42 -12.23 39.64
C GLU A 252 26.43 -12.46 40.78
N THR A 253 26.77 -11.41 41.54
CA THR A 253 27.69 -11.53 42.68
C THR A 253 27.10 -12.40 43.81
N LEU A 254 25.82 -12.24 44.11
CA LEU A 254 25.12 -13.07 45.09
C LEU A 254 24.98 -14.51 44.58
N GLY A 255 24.63 -14.69 43.30
CA GLY A 255 24.58 -15.98 42.63
C GLY A 255 25.91 -16.74 42.71
N ALA A 256 27.04 -16.05 42.60
CA ALA A 256 28.36 -16.64 42.78
C ALA A 256 28.69 -17.02 44.25
N GLN A 257 28.10 -16.33 45.23
CA GLN A 257 28.30 -16.60 46.66
C GLN A 257 27.43 -17.75 47.19
N VAL A 258 26.21 -17.93 46.65
CA VAL A 258 25.28 -19.00 47.03
C VAL A 258 25.92 -20.40 47.02
N PRO A 259 26.62 -20.88 45.96
CA PRO A 259 27.20 -22.21 45.96
C PRO A 259 28.34 -22.36 46.98
N ARG A 260 29.10 -21.29 47.26
CA ARG A 260 30.15 -21.31 48.28
C ARG A 260 29.54 -21.46 49.68
N LYS A 261 28.54 -20.65 50.00
CA LYS A 261 27.80 -20.74 51.26
C LYS A 261 27.07 -22.07 51.42
N ARG A 262 26.53 -22.63 50.34
CA ARG A 262 25.94 -23.98 50.35
C ARG A 262 26.97 -25.05 50.71
N LYS A 263 28.17 -25.02 50.11
CA LYS A 263 29.26 -25.94 50.45
C LYS A 263 29.73 -25.78 51.90
N GLU A 264 29.84 -24.55 52.39
CA GLU A 264 30.16 -24.27 53.81
C GLU A 264 29.09 -24.85 54.74
N MET A 265 27.80 -24.66 54.43
CA MET A 265 26.69 -25.23 55.19
C MET A 265 26.68 -26.77 55.18
N GLU A 266 26.95 -27.38 54.03
CA GLU A 266 27.06 -28.84 53.90
C GLU A 266 28.23 -29.39 54.74
N ARG A 267 29.38 -28.70 54.73
CA ARG A 267 30.53 -29.03 55.59
C ARG A 267 30.19 -28.93 57.08
N LEU A 268 29.60 -27.82 57.51
CA LEU A 268 29.22 -27.62 58.91
C LEU A 268 28.17 -28.65 59.36
N ARG A 269 27.22 -29.01 58.49
CA ARG A 269 26.26 -30.10 58.77
C ARG A 269 26.95 -31.44 58.96
N ALA A 270 27.95 -31.77 58.14
CA ALA A 270 28.74 -32.98 58.30
C ALA A 270 29.55 -32.98 59.62
N GLU A 271 30.11 -31.83 60.01
CA GLU A 271 30.82 -31.66 61.28
C GLU A 271 29.88 -31.81 62.49
N VAL A 272 28.68 -31.21 62.44
CA VAL A 272 27.66 -31.36 63.49
C VAL A 272 27.21 -32.82 63.60
N ALA A 273 26.92 -33.49 62.49
CA ALA A 273 26.54 -34.91 62.49
C ALA A 273 27.64 -35.80 63.10
N ALA A 274 28.91 -35.51 62.82
CA ALA A 274 30.03 -36.22 63.43
C ALA A 274 30.13 -35.97 64.94
N LEU A 275 29.88 -34.74 65.40
CA LEU A 275 29.85 -34.40 66.83
C LEU A 275 28.66 -35.04 67.55
N GLU A 276 27.49 -35.09 66.93
CA GLU A 276 26.31 -35.78 67.45
C GLU A 276 26.57 -37.29 67.58
N ASN A 277 27.20 -37.92 66.59
CA ASN A 277 27.62 -39.32 66.67
C ASN A 277 28.64 -39.55 67.79
N ARG A 278 29.64 -38.66 67.96
CA ARG A 278 30.60 -38.74 69.08
C ARG A 278 29.88 -38.59 70.43
N ARG A 279 28.94 -37.65 70.54
CA ARG A 279 28.12 -37.46 71.74
C ARG A 279 27.29 -38.71 72.03
N ALA A 280 26.61 -39.27 71.03
CA ALA A 280 25.83 -40.50 71.18
C ALA A 280 26.70 -41.67 71.63
N ASN A 281 27.89 -41.86 71.03
CA ASN A 281 28.85 -42.90 71.42
C ASN A 281 29.35 -42.70 72.85
N SER A 282 29.70 -41.47 73.25
CA SER A 282 30.11 -41.16 74.63
C SER A 282 28.98 -41.38 75.65
N ALA A 283 27.74 -41.02 75.29
CA ALA A 283 26.58 -41.22 76.13
C ALA A 283 26.24 -42.72 76.27
N ALA A 284 26.36 -43.49 75.19
CA ALA A 284 26.24 -44.94 75.20
C ALA A 284 27.34 -45.57 76.08
N ALA A 285 28.61 -45.18 75.90
CA ALA A 285 29.72 -45.64 76.72
C ALA A 285 29.52 -45.31 78.22
N ALA A 286 29.03 -44.11 78.55
CA ALA A 286 28.71 -43.73 79.92
C ALA A 286 27.55 -44.53 80.50
N ARG A 287 26.48 -44.78 79.72
CA ARG A 287 25.35 -45.63 80.13
C ARG A 287 25.80 -47.07 80.35
N GLU A 288 26.64 -47.62 79.47
CA GLU A 288 27.21 -48.95 79.66
C GLU A 288 28.13 -49.01 80.88
N ALA A 289 28.96 -48.00 81.14
CA ALA A 289 29.79 -47.93 82.34
C ALA A 289 28.93 -47.85 83.61
N LYS A 290 27.83 -47.06 83.60
CA LYS A 290 26.86 -47.02 84.69
C LYS A 290 26.19 -48.38 84.90
N ARG A 291 25.76 -49.05 83.81
CA ARG A 291 25.18 -50.39 83.87
C ARG A 291 26.19 -51.43 84.38
N ARG A 292 27.46 -51.35 83.98
CA ARG A 292 28.54 -52.21 84.51
C ARG A 292 28.75 -51.95 86.01
N LYS A 293 28.70 -50.70 86.47
CA LYS A 293 28.79 -50.35 87.89
C LYS A 293 27.57 -50.83 88.66
N GLU A 294 26.36 -50.61 88.18
CA GLU A 294 25.12 -51.08 88.80
C GLU A 294 25.06 -52.60 88.87
N ASN A 295 25.48 -53.32 87.82
CA ASN A 295 25.58 -54.78 87.85
C ASN A 295 26.69 -55.27 88.78
N ALA A 296 27.80 -54.53 88.92
CA ALA A 296 28.86 -54.85 89.87
C ALA A 296 28.47 -54.55 91.33
N GLN A 297 27.59 -53.57 91.56
CA GLN A 297 27.19 -53.10 92.89
C GLN A 297 25.92 -53.80 93.40
N GLY A 298 24.97 -54.09 92.51
CA GLY A 298 23.76 -54.88 92.79
C GLY A 298 24.05 -56.36 93.07
N GLY A 299 25.20 -56.89 92.62
CA GLY A 299 25.65 -58.22 93.05
C GLY A 299 26.04 -58.29 94.53
N VAL A 300 26.58 -57.20 95.09
CA VAL A 300 27.04 -57.15 96.48
C VAL A 300 25.88 -56.90 97.45
N GLU A 301 24.90 -56.08 97.08
CA GLU A 301 23.71 -55.84 97.90
C GLU A 301 22.76 -57.04 97.91
N ASP A 302 22.55 -57.71 96.77
CA ASP A 302 21.76 -58.96 96.73
C ASP A 302 22.46 -60.11 97.49
N GLU A 303 23.79 -60.22 97.43
CA GLU A 303 24.54 -61.18 98.26
C GLU A 303 24.44 -60.87 99.76
N LEU A 304 24.47 -59.58 100.14
CA LEU A 304 24.32 -59.15 101.53
C LEU A 304 22.89 -59.34 102.04
N GLU A 305 21.87 -59.08 101.23
CA GLU A 305 20.48 -59.36 101.59
C GLU A 305 20.19 -60.87 101.66
N ALA A 306 20.75 -61.68 100.75
CA ALA A 306 20.65 -63.12 100.80
C ALA A 306 21.30 -63.68 102.08
N ARG A 307 22.49 -63.18 102.45
CA ARG A 307 23.12 -63.50 103.74
C ARG A 307 22.29 -63.03 104.92
N GLY A 308 21.74 -61.82 104.88
CA GLY A 308 20.88 -61.28 105.95
C GLY A 308 19.62 -62.11 106.16
N ARG A 309 18.96 -62.55 105.09
CA ARG A 309 17.81 -63.48 105.16
C ARG A 309 18.20 -64.83 105.74
N TRP A 310 19.35 -65.37 105.32
CA TRP A 310 19.88 -66.62 105.87
C TRP A 310 20.19 -66.50 107.36
N TYR A 311 20.86 -65.42 107.79
CA TYR A 311 21.15 -65.18 109.20
C TYR A 311 19.87 -65.01 110.04
N ARG A 312 18.87 -64.26 109.57
CA ARG A 312 17.57 -64.15 110.27
C ARG A 312 16.82 -65.48 110.33
N ALA A 313 16.86 -66.29 109.27
CA ALA A 313 16.27 -67.63 109.28
C ALA A 313 17.01 -68.54 110.29
N SER A 314 18.35 -68.49 110.31
CA SER A 314 19.15 -69.23 111.29
C SER A 314 18.91 -68.76 112.73
N GLU A 315 18.74 -67.46 112.94
CA GLU A 315 18.40 -66.86 114.23
C GLU A 315 17.00 -67.28 114.68
N ALA A 316 16.01 -67.30 113.78
CA ALA A 316 14.66 -67.76 114.08
C ALA A 316 14.62 -69.24 114.49
N VAL A 317 15.36 -70.10 113.78
CA VAL A 317 15.49 -71.52 114.14
C VAL A 317 16.20 -71.68 115.49
N LEU A 318 17.30 -70.96 115.71
CA LEU A 318 18.02 -70.98 116.99
C LEU A 318 17.17 -70.50 118.16
N ARG A 319 16.37 -69.44 117.96
CA ARG A 319 15.41 -68.96 118.97
C ARG A 319 14.33 -69.99 119.27
N GLN A 320 13.85 -70.73 118.27
CA GLN A 320 12.83 -71.76 118.44
C GLN A 320 13.36 -73.02 119.16
N VAL A 321 14.65 -73.32 119.04
CA VAL A 321 15.28 -74.46 119.73
C VAL A 321 15.68 -74.13 121.18
N LEU A 322 15.85 -72.83 121.51
CA LEU A 322 16.32 -72.38 122.82
C LEU A 322 15.22 -71.86 123.76
N ASP A 323 13.92 -71.92 123.38
CA ASP A 323 12.77 -71.52 124.21
C ASP A 323 12.91 -70.17 124.94
N LEU A 324 13.52 -69.17 124.28
CA LEU A 324 13.66 -67.81 124.82
C LEU A 324 12.44 -66.97 124.43
N GLN A 325 11.46 -66.83 125.33
CA GLN A 325 10.35 -65.89 125.18
C GLN A 325 10.83 -64.43 125.19
N PRO A 326 10.42 -63.58 124.23
CA PRO A 326 10.73 -62.16 124.26
C PRO A 326 9.82 -61.40 125.24
N ALA A 327 10.44 -60.54 126.05
CA ALA A 327 9.79 -59.44 126.77
C ALA A 327 9.52 -58.25 125.84
#